data_AF-A0A947AXY2-F1
#
_entry.id   AF-A0A947AXY2-F1
#
_cell.length_a   1.000
_cell.length_b   1.000
_cell.length_c   1.000
_cell.angle_alpha   90.00
_cell.angle_beta   90.00
_cell.angle_gamma   90.00
#
_symmetry.space_group_name_H-M   'P 1'
#
loop_
_entity.id
_entity.type
_entity.pdbx_description
1 polymer ?
#
loop_
_entity_poly.entity_id
_entity_poly.type
_entity_poly.pdbx_seq_one_letter_code
_entity_poly.pdbx_strand_id
1 'polypeptide(L)'
;MQRSNLFLVLPIILCYFVFSSCNEETNPISSGKQTYETSYGTATQVDNYPLFALDYSADYNFEEYLQTGIIPGYVPSKSANKDFSCTCFSAFGEDSRLLARNYDWDTPSSYFIILTDPPNSYSSISTVDLSFFNYDHEKSPASPENQNTIRTLPYFPFDGMNEKGVAIGMNAVPYAQSPYDASKITIGELQLIRLVLDYASSTQQAINLIQQYNINMENPPIHYLIADSSGSLCNYRICEW
;
A
#
# COMPACT_ATOMS: atom_id res chain seq x y z
N MET A 1 -61.87 -37.87 -32.58
CA MET A 1 -61.59 -37.70 -34.02
C MET A 1 -61.88 -36.24 -34.37
N GLN A 2 -60.90 -35.34 -34.22
CA GLN A 2 -60.92 -34.03 -34.87
C GLN A 2 -59.48 -33.51 -34.91
N ARG A 3 -58.94 -33.43 -36.13
CA ARG A 3 -57.66 -32.81 -36.45
C ARG A 3 -57.95 -31.34 -36.77
N SER A 4 -57.11 -30.44 -36.29
CA SER A 4 -56.88 -29.15 -36.95
C SER A 4 -55.38 -28.87 -36.90
N ASN A 5 -54.75 -28.97 -38.08
CA ASN A 5 -53.39 -28.50 -38.31
C ASN A 5 -53.42 -26.97 -38.38
N LEU A 6 -52.50 -26.30 -37.69
CA LEU A 6 -52.05 -24.97 -38.09
C LEU A 6 -50.52 -24.99 -38.13
N PHE A 7 -50.00 -24.94 -39.36
CA PHE A 7 -48.61 -24.66 -39.69
C PHE A 7 -48.30 -23.16 -39.44
N LEU A 8 -46.99 -22.81 -39.46
CA LEU A 8 -46.36 -21.47 -39.35
C LEU A 8 -46.19 -21.00 -37.89
N VAL A 9 -45.03 -20.61 -37.34
CA VAL A 9 -43.71 -20.20 -37.87
C VAL A 9 -42.67 -20.48 -36.75
N LEU A 10 -41.56 -21.15 -37.03
CA LEU A 10 -40.27 -20.88 -36.35
C LEU A 10 -39.48 -20.01 -37.34
N PRO A 11 -38.72 -18.96 -36.94
CA PRO A 11 -37.58 -19.15 -36.03
C PRO A 11 -37.24 -17.89 -35.16
N ILE A 12 -36.07 -17.92 -34.51
CA ILE A 12 -35.35 -16.75 -33.92
C ILE A 12 -35.77 -16.34 -32.50
N ILE A 13 -35.60 -17.25 -31.54
CA ILE A 13 -35.26 -16.87 -30.15
C ILE A 13 -34.04 -17.70 -29.74
N LEU A 14 -32.95 -17.53 -30.48
CA LEU A 14 -31.61 -17.91 -30.08
C LEU A 14 -30.73 -16.75 -30.59
N CYS A 15 -29.89 -16.20 -29.70
CA CYS A 15 -28.96 -15.08 -29.94
C CYS A 15 -29.39 -13.64 -29.61
N TYR A 16 -30.38 -13.39 -28.73
CA TYR A 16 -30.55 -12.04 -28.13
C TYR A 16 -30.13 -11.93 -26.65
N PHE A 17 -29.74 -13.02 -26.00
CA PHE A 17 -29.28 -13.00 -24.60
C PHE A 17 -27.77 -13.19 -24.40
N VAL A 18 -26.97 -13.19 -25.48
CA VAL A 18 -25.50 -13.40 -25.38
C VAL A 18 -24.67 -12.21 -25.92
N PHE A 19 -25.30 -11.11 -26.33
CA PHE A 19 -24.59 -9.92 -26.82
C PHE A 19 -24.89 -8.63 -26.05
N SER A 20 -25.55 -8.70 -24.89
CA SER A 20 -25.85 -7.52 -24.07
C SER A 20 -25.02 -7.39 -22.79
N SER A 21 -23.94 -8.17 -22.66
CA SER A 21 -23.07 -8.18 -21.46
C SER A 21 -21.63 -7.79 -21.76
N CYS A 22 -21.32 -7.31 -22.97
CA CYS A 22 -19.97 -6.88 -23.36
C CYS A 22 -19.88 -5.42 -23.81
N ASN A 23 -20.88 -4.58 -23.55
CA ASN A 23 -20.78 -3.15 -23.80
C ASN A 23 -21.46 -2.38 -22.67
N GLU A 24 -20.71 -2.19 -21.59
CA GLU A 24 -20.68 -0.95 -20.83
C GLU A 24 -19.38 -0.99 -20.02
N GLU A 25 -18.25 -0.75 -20.69
CA GLU A 25 -17.23 0.05 -20.00
C GLU A 25 -17.90 1.39 -19.76
N THR A 26 -18.51 1.54 -18.59
CA THR A 26 -18.71 2.86 -18.02
C THR A 26 -17.32 3.40 -17.79
N ASN A 27 -16.71 3.99 -18.83
CA ASN A 27 -15.62 4.95 -18.64
C ASN A 27 -16.15 5.88 -17.55
N PRO A 28 -15.56 5.89 -16.34
CA PRO A 28 -16.01 6.81 -15.34
C PRO A 28 -15.79 8.19 -15.95
N ILE A 29 -16.93 8.83 -16.20
CA ILE A 29 -17.15 10.25 -16.46
C ILE A 29 -15.98 11.01 -15.87
N SER A 30 -15.31 11.83 -16.68
CA SER A 30 -14.19 12.67 -16.25
C SER A 30 -14.53 13.37 -14.94
N SER A 31 -14.12 12.81 -13.81
CA SER A 31 -14.07 13.54 -12.55
C SER A 31 -12.91 14.50 -12.74
N GLY A 32 -13.18 15.80 -12.67
CA GLY A 32 -12.09 16.77 -12.63
C GLY A 32 -11.18 16.34 -11.49
N LYS A 33 -9.93 15.97 -11.79
CA LYS A 33 -8.92 15.63 -10.78
C LYS A 33 -8.96 16.72 -9.72
N GLN A 34 -9.47 16.39 -8.54
CA GLN A 34 -9.58 17.36 -7.45
C GLN A 34 -8.24 17.41 -6.75
N THR A 35 -7.74 18.62 -6.51
CA THR A 35 -6.51 18.86 -5.78
C THR A 35 -6.85 19.57 -4.48
N TYR A 36 -6.24 19.13 -3.39
CA TYR A 36 -6.42 19.63 -2.05
C TYR A 36 -5.07 20.03 -1.47
N GLU A 37 -4.94 21.28 -1.04
CA GLU A 37 -3.79 21.73 -0.27
C GLU A 37 -3.95 21.32 1.19
N THR A 38 -3.02 20.51 1.68
CA THR A 38 -2.94 20.11 3.08
C THR A 38 -1.82 20.88 3.78
N SER A 39 -1.73 20.76 5.09
CA SER A 39 -0.62 21.33 5.87
C SER A 39 0.72 20.62 5.62
N TYR A 40 0.72 19.48 4.92
CA TYR A 40 1.88 18.60 4.74
C TYR A 40 2.25 18.34 3.28
N GLY A 41 1.53 18.96 2.34
CA GLY A 41 1.69 18.68 0.92
C GLY A 41 0.39 18.81 0.14
N THR A 42 0.44 18.39 -1.13
CA THR A 42 -0.68 18.53 -2.07
C THR A 42 -1.24 17.15 -2.40
N ALA A 43 -2.52 16.92 -2.08
CA ALA A 43 -3.23 15.68 -2.40
C ALA A 43 -4.05 15.84 -3.69
N THR A 44 -3.83 15.00 -4.68
CA THR A 44 -4.59 14.98 -5.94
C THR A 44 -5.34 13.68 -6.08
N GLN A 45 -6.65 13.74 -6.30
CA GLN A 45 -7.45 12.57 -6.61
C GLN A 45 -7.06 12.00 -7.98
N VAL A 46 -6.68 10.73 -8.00
CA VAL A 46 -6.25 9.99 -9.19
C VAL A 46 -7.39 9.12 -9.73
N ASP A 47 -8.21 8.55 -8.84
CA ASP A 47 -9.34 7.68 -9.21
C ASP A 47 -10.58 7.94 -8.33
N ASN A 48 -11.75 7.54 -8.83
CA ASN A 48 -13.03 7.65 -8.14
C ASN A 48 -13.24 6.52 -7.11
N TYR A 49 -12.56 5.39 -7.28
CA TYR A 49 -12.33 4.44 -6.19
C TYR A 49 -11.23 5.04 -5.30
N PRO A 50 -11.56 5.64 -4.14
CA PRO A 50 -10.85 6.81 -3.63
C PRO A 50 -9.32 6.59 -3.54
N LEU A 51 -8.61 7.08 -4.56
CA LEU A 51 -7.17 6.97 -4.70
C LEU A 51 -6.61 8.36 -4.85
N PHE A 52 -5.68 8.71 -3.97
CA PHE A 52 -5.03 10.01 -3.96
C PHE A 52 -3.53 9.85 -4.17
N ALA A 53 -2.93 10.76 -4.91
CA ALA A 53 -1.49 10.98 -4.90
C ALA A 53 -1.17 12.16 -3.98
N LEU A 54 -0.31 11.97 -3.00
CA LEU A 54 0.14 13.01 -2.08
C LEU A 54 1.62 13.30 -2.33
N ASP A 55 1.90 14.50 -2.83
CA ASP A 55 3.24 15.06 -2.83
C ASP A 55 3.51 15.62 -1.42
N TYR A 56 4.19 14.84 -0.59
CA TYR A 56 4.42 15.14 0.83
C TYR A 56 5.68 16.00 0.97
N SER A 57 5.52 17.23 1.44
CA SER A 57 6.56 18.26 1.45
C SER A 57 7.08 18.63 2.83
N ALA A 58 6.49 18.09 3.90
CA ALA A 58 6.95 18.31 5.26
C ALA A 58 8.05 17.33 5.67
N ASP A 59 8.90 17.72 6.63
CA ASP A 59 9.76 16.77 7.33
C ASP A 59 8.94 16.01 8.37
N TYR A 60 8.85 14.68 8.22
CA TYR A 60 8.16 13.84 9.17
C TYR A 60 9.02 13.45 10.39
N ASN A 61 10.29 13.88 10.46
CA ASN A 61 11.22 13.68 11.57
C ASN A 61 11.52 12.20 11.88
N PHE A 62 11.75 11.41 10.83
CA PHE A 62 11.96 9.97 10.97
C PHE A 62 13.23 9.59 11.74
N GLU A 63 14.28 10.42 11.69
CA GLU A 63 15.49 10.21 12.48
C GLU A 63 15.22 10.23 13.99
N GLU A 64 14.32 11.12 14.46
CA GLU A 64 13.90 11.15 15.86
C GLU A 64 13.13 9.88 16.24
N TYR A 65 12.27 9.40 15.32
CA TYR A 65 11.58 8.13 15.51
C TYR A 65 12.56 6.95 15.62
N LEU A 66 13.60 6.89 14.77
CA LEU A 66 14.61 5.83 14.83
C LEU A 66 15.41 5.83 16.15
N GLN A 67 15.43 6.93 16.89
CA GLN A 67 16.08 7.03 18.20
C GLN A 67 15.14 6.70 19.37
N THR A 68 13.84 6.89 19.20
CA THR A 68 12.87 6.86 20.31
C THR A 68 11.83 5.74 20.19
N GLY A 69 11.55 5.27 18.98
CA GLY A 69 10.42 4.40 18.66
C GLY A 69 9.05 5.08 18.76
N ILE A 70 9.00 6.41 18.90
CA ILE A 70 7.77 7.16 19.16
C ILE A 70 7.48 8.10 17.98
N ILE A 71 6.29 7.96 17.38
CA ILE A 71 5.82 8.87 16.33
C ILE A 71 5.25 10.13 17.01
N PRO A 72 5.80 11.34 16.77
CA PRO A 72 5.37 12.55 17.46
C PRO A 72 3.87 12.86 17.29
N GLY A 73 3.17 12.97 18.43
CA GLY A 73 1.74 13.31 18.48
C GLY A 73 0.81 12.27 17.83
N TYR A 74 1.29 11.06 17.54
CA TYR A 74 0.46 9.97 17.05
C TYR A 74 -0.16 9.23 18.23
N VAL A 75 -1.47 9.05 18.17
CA VAL A 75 -2.21 8.19 19.11
C VAL A 75 -2.70 7.01 18.28
N PRO A 76 -2.23 5.78 18.57
CA PRO A 76 -2.69 4.59 17.87
C PRO A 76 -4.21 4.50 17.89
N SER A 77 -4.82 4.28 16.73
CA SER A 77 -6.23 3.89 16.68
C SER A 77 -6.35 2.49 17.30
N LYS A 78 -7.51 2.16 17.87
CA LYS A 78 -7.80 0.75 18.18
C LYS A 78 -7.95 0.03 16.85
N SER A 79 -6.89 -0.67 16.43
CA SER A 79 -6.92 -1.53 15.24
C SER A 79 -8.14 -2.44 15.30
N ALA A 80 -8.95 -2.40 14.23
CA ALA A 80 -9.97 -3.39 14.02
C ALA A 80 -9.27 -4.69 13.62
N ASN A 81 -9.56 -5.80 14.31
CA ASN A 81 -9.12 -7.13 13.88
C ASN A 81 -9.64 -7.36 12.46
N LYS A 82 -8.73 -7.29 11.51
CA LYS A 82 -8.99 -7.29 10.08
C LYS A 82 -8.11 -8.41 9.50
N ASP A 83 -8.71 -9.37 8.81
CA ASP A 83 -8.01 -10.53 8.25
C ASP A 83 -7.24 -10.12 6.99
N PHE A 84 -5.91 -10.26 6.97
CA PHE A 84 -5.09 -9.88 5.81
C PHE A 84 -4.87 -11.04 4.84
N SER A 85 -5.00 -10.75 3.54
CA SER A 85 -4.49 -11.58 2.44
C SER A 85 -3.70 -10.69 1.48
N CYS A 86 -2.40 -10.91 1.32
CA CYS A 86 -1.56 -10.16 0.38
C CYS A 86 -0.58 -11.09 -0.32
N THR A 87 -0.33 -10.84 -1.60
CA THR A 87 0.66 -11.57 -2.40
C THR A 87 1.64 -10.58 -3.02
N CYS A 88 2.95 -10.82 -2.87
CA CYS A 88 4.00 -10.10 -3.61
C CYS A 88 4.65 -11.03 -4.64
N PHE A 89 4.99 -10.50 -5.81
CA PHE A 89 5.78 -11.18 -6.82
C PHE A 89 6.85 -10.27 -7.40
N SER A 90 7.95 -10.85 -7.85
CA SER A 90 8.99 -10.14 -8.59
C SER A 90 9.20 -10.79 -9.96
N ALA A 91 9.46 -9.96 -10.96
CA ALA A 91 9.74 -10.38 -12.33
C ALA A 91 10.99 -9.68 -12.86
N PHE A 92 11.86 -10.45 -13.50
CA PHE A 92 13.15 -10.00 -14.00
C PHE A 92 13.19 -10.23 -15.51
N GLY A 93 13.11 -9.14 -16.29
CA GLY A 93 13.31 -9.14 -17.75
C GLY A 93 14.79 -8.96 -18.11
N GLU A 94 15.13 -8.84 -19.40
CA GLU A 94 16.51 -8.54 -19.80
C GLU A 94 16.93 -7.14 -19.29
N ASP A 95 16.11 -6.13 -19.57
CA ASP A 95 16.37 -4.72 -19.20
C ASP A 95 15.42 -4.16 -18.13
N SER A 96 14.52 -4.99 -17.59
CA SER A 96 13.51 -4.55 -16.62
C SER A 96 13.53 -5.38 -15.34
N ARG A 97 13.23 -4.72 -14.24
CA ARG A 97 13.12 -5.32 -12.90
C ARG A 97 11.80 -4.81 -12.32
N LEU A 98 10.92 -5.73 -11.94
CA LEU A 98 9.60 -5.40 -11.42
C LEU A 98 9.42 -6.07 -10.07
N LEU A 99 9.04 -5.28 -9.07
CA LEU A 99 8.39 -5.77 -7.87
C LEU A 99 6.92 -5.36 -7.99
N ALA A 100 6.03 -6.31 -7.77
CA ALA A 100 4.60 -6.08 -7.83
C ALA A 100 3.93 -6.76 -6.65
N ARG A 101 2.79 -6.21 -6.26
CA ARG A 101 2.02 -6.68 -5.12
C ARG A 101 0.54 -6.59 -5.43
N ASN A 102 -0.18 -7.64 -5.03
CA ASN A 102 -1.63 -7.59 -4.88
C ASN A 102 -1.96 -7.35 -3.41
N TYR A 103 -2.88 -6.42 -3.20
CA TYR A 103 -3.45 -6.09 -1.90
C TYR A 103 -4.91 -6.54 -1.90
N ASP A 104 -5.19 -7.73 -1.37
CA ASP A 104 -6.50 -8.37 -1.48
C ASP A 104 -7.32 -8.07 -0.20
N TRP A 105 -8.29 -7.17 -0.31
CA TRP A 105 -9.15 -6.79 0.82
C TRP A 105 -10.64 -6.91 0.47
N ASP A 106 -11.46 -7.33 1.44
CA ASP A 106 -12.90 -7.61 1.27
C ASP A 106 -13.80 -6.37 1.44
N THR A 107 -13.33 -5.36 2.16
CA THR A 107 -13.99 -4.06 2.32
C THR A 107 -13.40 -2.98 1.41
N PRO A 108 -14.22 -2.12 0.79
CA PRO A 108 -13.73 -0.94 0.10
C PRO A 108 -12.86 -0.07 1.01
N SER A 109 -11.76 0.45 0.46
CA SER A 109 -10.89 1.39 1.17
C SER A 109 -10.54 2.60 0.32
N SER A 110 -9.93 3.61 0.96
CA SER A 110 -9.23 4.71 0.31
C SER A 110 -7.73 4.53 0.45
N TYR A 111 -7.01 4.88 -0.62
CA TYR A 111 -5.57 4.69 -0.70
C TYR A 111 -4.85 5.99 -0.99
N PHE A 112 -3.65 6.13 -0.43
CA PHE A 112 -2.71 7.18 -0.77
C PHE A 112 -1.47 6.58 -1.41
N ILE A 113 -1.14 7.05 -2.61
CA ILE A 113 0.20 6.98 -3.18
C ILE A 113 0.94 8.21 -2.67
N ILE A 114 2.01 8.01 -1.92
CA ILE A 114 2.74 9.09 -1.26
C ILE A 114 4.11 9.20 -1.91
N LEU A 115 4.43 10.40 -2.35
CA LEU A 115 5.76 10.80 -2.77
C LEU A 115 6.41 11.55 -1.60
N THR A 116 7.59 11.10 -1.19
CA THR A 116 8.39 11.76 -0.15
C THR A 116 9.76 12.12 -0.73
N ASP A 117 10.31 13.26 -0.32
CA ASP A 117 11.69 13.69 -0.60
C ASP A 117 12.26 14.34 0.67
N PRO A 118 12.61 13.54 1.69
CA PRO A 118 12.98 14.07 3.00
C PRO A 118 14.45 14.52 2.99
N PRO A 119 14.82 15.49 3.84
CA PRO A 119 16.21 15.92 3.92
C PRO A 119 17.12 14.75 4.33
N ASN A 120 18.30 14.66 3.70
CA ASN A 120 19.35 13.67 4.00
C ASN A 120 18.94 12.19 3.87
N SER A 121 17.87 11.88 3.15
CA SER A 121 17.40 10.52 2.87
C SER A 121 16.96 10.41 1.41
N TYR A 122 16.53 9.22 1.00
CA TYR A 122 16.12 8.96 -0.38
C TYR A 122 14.67 9.36 -0.62
N SER A 123 14.46 9.99 -1.78
CA SER A 123 13.11 10.17 -2.30
C SER A 123 12.47 8.82 -2.62
N SER A 124 11.15 8.70 -2.41
CA SER A 124 10.44 7.45 -2.61
C SER A 124 8.98 7.62 -2.95
N ILE A 125 8.41 6.59 -3.58
CA ILE A 125 6.98 6.39 -3.75
C ILE A 125 6.54 5.22 -2.87
N SER A 126 5.40 5.35 -2.20
CA SER A 126 4.83 4.30 -1.35
C SER A 126 3.31 4.31 -1.35
N THR A 127 2.70 3.19 -0.99
CA THR A 127 1.24 3.06 -0.88
C THR A 127 0.81 2.92 0.58
N VAL A 128 -0.27 3.58 0.96
CA VAL A 128 -0.88 3.46 2.29
C VAL A 128 -2.38 3.19 2.17
N ASP A 129 -2.86 2.19 2.91
CA ASP A 129 -4.29 1.92 3.08
C ASP A 129 -4.84 2.73 4.27
N LEU A 130 -5.82 3.60 4.01
CA LEU A 130 -6.43 4.43 5.05
C LEU A 130 -7.35 3.66 6.00
N SER A 131 -7.72 2.43 5.67
CA SER A 131 -8.68 1.63 6.44
C SER A 131 -8.19 1.23 7.85
N PHE A 132 -6.90 1.45 8.13
CA PHE A 132 -6.24 1.23 9.42
C PHE A 132 -6.12 2.49 10.27
N PHE A 133 -6.44 3.65 9.70
CA PHE A 133 -6.30 4.94 10.35
C PHE A 133 -7.66 5.58 10.62
N ASN A 134 -7.68 6.56 11.51
CA ASN A 134 -8.86 7.37 11.77
C ASN A 134 -9.04 8.41 10.66
N TYR A 135 -9.13 7.96 9.40
CA TYR A 135 -9.42 8.81 8.25
C TYR A 135 -10.93 8.87 8.02
N ASP A 136 -11.48 10.08 7.91
CA ASP A 136 -12.87 10.31 7.57
C ASP A 136 -13.01 10.36 6.04
N HIS A 137 -13.49 9.24 5.47
CA HIS A 137 -13.64 9.04 4.03
C HIS A 137 -14.68 9.96 3.39
N GLU A 138 -15.58 10.54 4.18
CA GLU A 138 -16.61 11.48 3.71
C GLU A 138 -16.10 12.92 3.68
N LYS A 139 -14.88 13.18 4.19
CA LYS A 139 -14.26 14.49 4.24
C LYS A 139 -13.07 14.59 3.31
N SER A 140 -12.79 15.81 2.85
CA SER A 140 -11.63 16.07 2.00
C SER A 140 -10.32 15.78 2.75
N PRO A 141 -9.24 15.45 2.02
CA PRO A 141 -7.90 15.33 2.61
C PRO A 141 -7.47 16.58 3.40
N ALA A 142 -7.88 17.76 2.93
CA ALA A 142 -7.57 19.06 3.56
C ALA A 142 -8.42 19.38 4.82
N SER A 143 -9.41 18.55 5.17
CA SER A 143 -10.24 18.77 6.34
C SER A 143 -9.43 18.68 7.65
N PRO A 144 -9.72 19.51 8.66
CA PRO A 144 -9.03 19.46 9.95
C PRO A 144 -9.01 18.07 10.60
N GLU A 145 -10.06 17.29 10.40
CA GLU A 145 -10.20 15.92 10.91
C GLU A 145 -9.19 14.96 10.29
N ASN A 146 -8.90 15.11 8.99
CA ASN A 146 -7.97 14.24 8.28
C ASN A 146 -6.51 14.69 8.39
N GLN A 147 -6.24 15.96 8.72
CA GLN A 147 -4.88 16.49 8.77
C GLN A 147 -3.95 15.70 9.71
N ASN A 148 -4.44 15.24 10.86
CA ASN A 148 -3.61 14.44 11.77
C ASN A 148 -3.21 13.09 11.16
N THR A 149 -4.12 12.44 10.43
CA THR A 149 -3.82 11.19 9.71
C THR A 149 -2.83 11.46 8.57
N ILE A 150 -3.09 12.50 7.74
CA ILE A 150 -2.20 12.91 6.64
C ILE A 150 -0.77 13.14 7.13
N ARG A 151 -0.58 13.86 8.26
CA ARG A 151 0.73 14.08 8.88
C ARG A 151 1.55 12.81 9.07
N THR A 152 0.88 11.73 9.44
CA THR A 152 1.54 10.50 9.87
C THR A 152 1.69 9.47 8.76
N LEU A 153 1.08 9.68 7.59
CA LEU A 153 1.10 8.69 6.51
C LEU A 153 2.51 8.23 6.08
N PRO A 154 3.55 9.08 6.03
CA PRO A 154 4.90 8.61 5.68
C PRO A 154 5.45 7.52 6.60
N TYR A 155 4.92 7.40 7.83
CA TYR A 155 5.33 6.36 8.77
C TYR A 155 4.74 4.99 8.45
N PHE A 156 3.69 4.91 7.62
CA PHE A 156 2.93 3.67 7.45
C PHE A 156 2.89 3.15 6.01
N PRO A 157 4.02 3.12 5.27
CA PRO A 157 4.04 2.57 3.93
C PRO A 157 3.81 1.05 3.98
N PHE A 158 2.93 0.56 3.12
CA PHE A 158 2.65 -0.87 2.99
C PHE A 158 3.61 -1.51 1.98
N ASP A 159 4.00 -0.73 0.98
CA ASP A 159 5.00 -1.05 -0.04
C ASP A 159 5.57 0.25 -0.60
N GLY A 160 6.61 0.14 -1.43
CA GLY A 160 7.14 1.27 -2.16
C GLY A 160 8.44 0.97 -2.89
N MET A 161 9.00 2.02 -3.50
CA MET A 161 10.31 2.02 -4.12
C MET A 161 10.98 3.38 -3.94
N ASN A 162 12.28 3.39 -3.67
CA ASN A 162 13.07 4.62 -3.59
C ASN A 162 13.86 4.94 -4.86
N GLU A 163 14.44 6.13 -4.93
CA GLU A 163 15.23 6.60 -6.08
C GLU A 163 16.48 5.76 -6.39
N LYS A 164 16.92 4.88 -5.49
CA LYS A 164 18.03 3.94 -5.72
C LYS A 164 17.55 2.63 -6.35
N GLY A 165 16.24 2.50 -6.57
CA GLY A 165 15.62 1.31 -7.13
C GLY A 165 15.51 0.16 -6.13
N VAL A 166 15.56 0.45 -4.82
CA VAL A 166 15.21 -0.53 -3.79
C VAL A 166 13.70 -0.49 -3.62
N ALA A 167 13.06 -1.62 -3.90
CA ALA A 167 11.63 -1.82 -3.73
C ALA A 167 11.38 -2.81 -2.58
N ILE A 168 10.34 -2.54 -1.79
CA ILE A 168 9.96 -3.38 -0.66
C ILE A 168 8.43 -3.47 -0.60
N GLY A 169 7.92 -4.65 -0.30
CA GLY A 169 6.51 -4.89 -0.03
C GLY A 169 6.31 -5.92 1.06
N MET A 170 5.16 -5.85 1.75
CA MET A 170 4.84 -6.78 2.83
C MET A 170 3.75 -7.79 2.45
N ASN A 171 3.81 -8.99 3.03
CA ASN A 171 2.71 -9.95 2.99
C ASN A 171 2.44 -10.48 4.39
N ALA A 172 1.16 -10.72 4.68
CA ALA A 172 0.75 -11.38 5.90
C ALA A 172 1.25 -12.84 5.93
N VAL A 173 1.64 -13.29 7.12
CA VAL A 173 2.04 -14.66 7.42
C VAL A 173 1.22 -15.17 8.61
N PRO A 174 0.97 -16.48 8.73
CA PRO A 174 0.17 -17.03 9.82
C PRO A 174 0.84 -16.88 11.20
N TYR A 175 2.17 -16.78 11.22
CA TYR A 175 2.97 -16.65 12.43
C TYR A 175 4.32 -16.01 12.12
N ALA A 176 4.76 -15.12 13.01
CA ALA A 176 6.15 -14.67 13.07
C ALA A 176 6.53 -14.44 14.53
N GLN A 177 7.81 -14.65 14.84
CA GLN A 177 8.37 -14.28 16.13
C GLN A 177 9.49 -13.26 15.91
N SER A 178 9.34 -12.08 16.49
CA SER A 178 10.40 -11.07 16.44
C SER A 178 11.40 -11.31 17.58
N PRO A 179 12.70 -11.52 17.28
CA PRO A 179 13.71 -11.56 18.32
C PRO A 179 13.80 -10.20 19.00
N TYR A 180 14.08 -10.20 20.30
CA TYR A 180 14.19 -8.99 21.11
C TYR A 180 15.58 -8.88 21.73
N ASP A 181 16.18 -7.70 21.59
CA ASP A 181 17.44 -7.30 22.19
C ASP A 181 17.26 -5.97 22.94
N ALA A 182 17.40 -5.98 24.26
CA ALA A 182 17.19 -4.80 25.11
C ALA A 182 18.15 -3.62 24.80
N SER A 183 19.23 -3.86 24.04
CA SER A 183 20.15 -2.80 23.61
C SER A 183 19.69 -2.05 22.35
N LYS A 184 18.65 -2.54 21.66
CA LYS A 184 18.15 -1.97 20.39
C LYS A 184 16.85 -1.20 20.60
N ILE A 185 16.69 -0.12 19.84
CA ILE A 185 15.41 0.58 19.72
C ILE A 185 14.40 -0.33 19.03
N THR A 186 13.14 -0.25 19.47
CA THR A 186 12.03 -0.98 18.85
C THR A 186 11.28 -0.07 17.90
N ILE A 187 11.12 -0.52 16.66
CA ILE A 187 10.32 0.15 15.63
C ILE A 187 9.16 -0.75 15.20
N GLY A 188 8.11 -0.18 14.64
CA GLY A 188 6.97 -0.93 14.12
C GLY A 188 7.26 -1.57 12.77
N GLU A 189 6.48 -2.59 12.44
CA GLU A 189 6.61 -3.36 11.20
C GLU A 189 6.46 -2.51 9.92
N LEU A 190 5.57 -1.50 9.90
CA LEU A 190 5.45 -0.58 8.76
C LEU A 190 6.57 0.48 8.73
N GLN A 191 7.10 0.87 9.89
CA GLN A 191 8.22 1.80 9.94
C GLN A 191 9.53 1.14 9.49
N LEU A 192 9.65 -0.19 9.56
CA LEU A 192 10.74 -0.92 8.89
C LEU A 192 10.73 -0.64 7.39
N ILE A 193 9.56 -0.63 6.75
CA ILE A 193 9.43 -0.34 5.32
C ILE A 193 9.90 1.09 5.04
N ARG A 194 9.49 2.06 5.86
CA ARG A 194 9.98 3.45 5.77
C ARG A 194 11.50 3.54 5.93
N LEU A 195 12.09 2.83 6.89
CA LEU A 195 13.55 2.75 7.10
C LEU A 195 14.27 2.27 5.84
N VAL A 196 13.76 1.22 5.19
CA VAL A 196 14.34 0.70 3.94
C VAL A 196 14.22 1.74 2.83
N LEU A 197 13.04 2.33 2.64
CA LEU A 197 12.83 3.31 1.59
C LEU A 197 13.69 4.56 1.78
N ASP A 198 13.89 5.05 3.00
CA ASP A 198 14.69 6.26 3.27
C ASP A 198 16.19 6.06 3.16
N TYR A 199 16.72 4.87 3.50
CA TYR A 199 18.16 4.71 3.74
C TYR A 199 18.83 3.55 3.01
N ALA A 200 18.09 2.65 2.35
CA ALA A 200 18.69 1.54 1.63
C ALA A 200 18.93 1.87 0.15
N SER A 201 20.15 1.65 -0.33
CA SER A 201 20.53 1.73 -1.75
C SER A 201 20.70 0.35 -2.40
N SER A 202 20.58 -0.72 -1.62
CA SER A 202 20.63 -2.11 -2.06
C SER A 202 19.91 -3.03 -1.08
N THR A 203 19.61 -4.25 -1.51
CA THR A 203 19.04 -5.31 -0.67
C THR A 203 19.95 -5.61 0.54
N GLN A 204 21.27 -5.63 0.35
CA GLN A 204 22.21 -5.88 1.45
C GLN A 204 22.20 -4.74 2.47
N GLN A 205 22.14 -3.48 2.02
CA GLN A 205 22.03 -2.35 2.95
C GLN A 205 20.70 -2.38 3.70
N ALA A 206 19.61 -2.75 3.05
CA ALA A 206 18.32 -2.94 3.71
C ALA A 206 18.42 -3.96 4.86
N ILE A 207 19.01 -5.13 4.61
CA ILE A 207 19.23 -6.16 5.64
C ILE A 207 20.07 -5.60 6.80
N ASN A 208 21.17 -4.91 6.50
CA ASN A 208 22.06 -4.34 7.51
C ASN A 208 21.37 -3.25 8.37
N LEU A 209 20.46 -2.47 7.78
CA LEU A 209 19.66 -1.49 8.50
C LEU A 209 18.66 -2.19 9.42
N ILE A 210 17.89 -3.15 8.89
CA ILE A 210 16.86 -3.86 9.65
C ILE A 210 17.46 -4.55 10.89
N GLN A 211 18.64 -5.14 10.77
CA GLN A 211 19.31 -5.84 11.87
C GLN A 211 19.69 -4.93 13.06
N GLN A 212 19.65 -3.61 12.92
CA GLN A 212 19.96 -2.65 13.99
C GLN A 212 18.81 -2.44 14.96
N TYR A 213 17.59 -2.90 14.63
CA TYR A 213 16.38 -2.63 15.41
C TYR A 213 15.71 -3.90 15.90
N ASN A 214 14.95 -3.78 16.99
CA ASN A 214 13.88 -4.71 17.30
C ASN A 214 12.64 -4.32 16.49
N ILE A 215 11.86 -5.29 16.03
CA ILE A 215 10.64 -5.03 15.27
C ILE A 215 9.43 -5.42 16.12
N ASN A 216 8.57 -4.47 16.42
CA ASN A 216 7.25 -4.72 16.99
C ASN A 216 6.32 -5.17 15.87
N MET A 217 6.08 -6.48 15.80
CA MET A 217 5.18 -7.10 14.84
C MET A 217 3.75 -7.05 15.36
N GLU A 218 2.81 -6.61 14.53
CA GLU A 218 1.39 -6.60 14.86
C GLU A 218 0.68 -7.88 14.39
N ASN A 219 -0.66 -7.89 14.44
CA ASN A 219 -1.46 -9.04 14.05
C ASN A 219 -2.35 -8.68 12.84
N PRO A 220 -2.32 -9.47 11.75
CA PRO A 220 -1.44 -10.61 11.52
C PRO A 220 0.01 -10.16 11.28
N PRO A 221 0.98 -10.99 11.69
CA PRO A 221 2.37 -10.68 11.42
C PRO A 221 2.65 -10.68 9.92
N ILE A 222 3.70 -9.96 9.52
CA ILE A 222 4.11 -9.83 8.10
C ILE A 222 5.54 -10.30 7.85
N HIS A 223 5.83 -10.66 6.60
CA HIS A 223 7.19 -10.74 6.05
C HIS A 223 7.39 -9.72 4.92
N TYR A 224 8.64 -9.53 4.49
CA TYR A 224 8.97 -8.54 3.47
C TYR A 224 9.63 -9.18 2.26
N LEU A 225 9.23 -8.73 1.07
CA LEU A 225 9.97 -8.98 -0.17
C LEU A 225 10.71 -7.70 -0.54
N ILE A 226 12.03 -7.79 -0.61
CA ILE A 226 12.94 -6.67 -0.94
C ILE A 226 13.65 -7.03 -2.23
N ALA A 227 13.62 -6.11 -3.19
CA ALA A 227 14.36 -6.22 -4.44
C ALA A 227 15.15 -4.94 -4.71
N ASP A 228 16.24 -5.04 -5.45
CA ASP A 228 16.96 -3.86 -5.94
C ASP A 228 17.23 -3.90 -7.45
N SER A 229 17.72 -2.77 -7.96
CA SER A 229 18.00 -2.55 -9.39
C SER A 229 19.06 -3.50 -9.97
N SER A 230 19.89 -4.16 -9.14
CA SER A 230 20.84 -5.18 -9.60
C SER A 230 20.16 -6.51 -9.98
N GLY A 231 18.89 -6.69 -9.57
CA GLY A 231 18.19 -7.96 -9.65
C GLY A 231 18.34 -8.83 -8.40
N SER A 232 18.97 -8.32 -7.34
CA SER A 232 19.03 -9.02 -6.06
C SER A 232 17.64 -9.04 -5.43
N LEU A 233 17.27 -10.20 -4.88
CA LEU A 233 15.98 -10.43 -4.24
C LEU A 233 16.22 -11.06 -2.86
N CYS A 234 15.59 -10.50 -1.83
CA CYS A 234 15.56 -11.06 -0.49
C CYS A 234 14.11 -11.18 -0.02
N ASN A 235 13.70 -12.40 0.32
CA ASN A 235 12.53 -12.58 1.16
C ASN A 235 13.00 -12.48 2.62
N TYR A 236 12.85 -11.30 3.22
CA TYR A 236 13.26 -11.06 4.59
C TYR A 236 12.17 -11.52 5.55
N ARG A 237 12.48 -12.58 6.28
CA ARG A 237 11.59 -13.20 7.27
C ARG A 237 12.20 -13.00 8.64
N ILE A 238 11.42 -12.42 9.54
CA ILE A 238 11.92 -12.08 10.88
C ILE A 238 12.10 -13.34 11.75
N CYS A 239 11.36 -14.43 11.48
CA CYS A 239 11.66 -15.82 11.86
C CYS A 239 10.66 -16.73 11.13
N GLU A 240 11.13 -17.55 10.17
CA GLU A 240 10.43 -18.78 9.78
C GLU A 240 11.44 -19.91 9.99
N TRP A 241 11.09 -20.89 10.83
CA TRP A 241 11.76 -22.20 10.87
C TRP A 241 11.00 -23.15 9.95
#